data_AF-A0AAV2H9B3-F1
#
_entry.id   AF-A0AAV2H9B3-F1
#
_cell.length_a   1.000
_cell.length_b   1.000
_cell.length_c   1.000
_cell.angle_alpha   90.00
_cell.angle_beta   90.00
_cell.angle_gamma   90.00
#
_symmetry.space_group_name_H-M   'P 1'
#
loop_
_entity.id
_entity.type
_entity.pdbx_description
1 polymer ?
#
loop_
_entity_poly.entity_id
_entity_poly.type
_entity_poly.pdbx_seq_one_letter_code
_entity_poly.pdbx_strand_id
1 'polypeptide(L)'
;MAEQEETAPEVDHEDEDNPNYKPPAPKPLEELIKQDAEDESLRKYKEALLGGSLSGNVIVDEKNPNKVIVQKLSLLAEGRDEIFIDLTKPEEEIKKECFTLKEGCKYQIKIYFFVQREIVSGLRYEHKVYRKGIQVDKMKQMMGSYGPKADLQSFTTQQEDAPSGLLMRGDYKIKSRFVDDDQNEYVTWEWHLAVKKDW
;
A
#
# COMPACT_ATOMS: atom_id res chain seq x y z
N MET A 1 -46.66 14.33 -1.22
CA MET A 1 -45.48 13.81 -0.51
C MET A 1 -44.52 13.41 -1.60
N ALA A 2 -43.45 14.17 -1.78
CA ALA A 2 -42.44 13.89 -2.80
C ALA A 2 -41.25 13.28 -2.06
N GLU A 3 -41.04 11.98 -2.26
CA GLU A 3 -39.82 11.29 -1.87
C GLU A 3 -38.71 11.82 -2.79
N GLN A 4 -37.79 12.60 -2.22
CA GLN A 4 -36.50 12.90 -2.84
C GLN A 4 -35.57 11.75 -2.49
N GLU A 5 -35.31 10.92 -3.50
CA GLU A 5 -34.25 9.91 -3.50
C GLU A 5 -32.92 10.68 -3.54
N GLU A 6 -32.30 10.88 -2.37
CA GLU A 6 -30.94 11.41 -2.26
C GLU A 6 -29.96 10.35 -2.79
N THR A 7 -29.58 10.51 -4.05
CA THR A 7 -28.46 9.79 -4.66
C THR A 7 -27.18 10.13 -3.92
N ALA A 8 -26.57 9.13 -3.25
CA ALA A 8 -25.24 9.26 -2.69
C ALA A 8 -24.26 9.70 -3.80
N PRO A 9 -23.30 10.60 -3.53
CA PRO A 9 -22.31 10.95 -4.52
C PRO A 9 -21.44 9.72 -4.80
N GLU A 10 -21.47 9.23 -6.03
CA GLU A 10 -20.39 8.42 -6.59
C GLU A 10 -19.14 9.31 -6.62
N VAL A 11 -18.27 9.14 -5.62
CA VAL A 11 -16.94 9.73 -5.65
C VAL A 11 -16.11 8.83 -6.56
N ASP A 12 -16.18 9.11 -7.86
CA ASP A 12 -15.29 8.50 -8.83
C ASP A 12 -13.90 9.09 -8.59
N HIS A 13 -13.12 8.42 -7.74
CA HIS A 13 -11.67 8.63 -7.67
C HIS A 13 -11.05 8.05 -8.95
N GLU A 14 -11.26 8.74 -10.07
CA GLU A 14 -10.48 8.59 -11.29
C GLU A 14 -9.06 9.12 -11.00
N ASP A 15 -8.27 8.35 -10.26
CA ASP A 15 -6.82 8.45 -10.36
C ASP A 15 -6.47 7.98 -11.79
N GLU A 16 -6.57 8.89 -12.75
CA GLU A 16 -6.10 8.70 -14.12
C GLU A 16 -4.67 8.19 -14.05
N ASP A 17 -4.49 6.90 -14.37
CA ASP A 17 -3.22 6.37 -14.86
C ASP A 17 -2.80 7.31 -16.01
N ASN A 18 -1.85 8.23 -15.75
CA ASN A 18 -1.44 9.24 -16.72
C ASN A 18 -1.19 8.55 -18.07
N PRO A 19 -2.00 8.79 -19.11
CA PRO A 19 -1.98 7.99 -20.34
C PRO A 19 -0.66 8.11 -21.10
N ASN A 20 0.19 9.08 -20.73
CA ASN A 20 1.51 9.29 -21.31
C ASN A 20 2.65 8.62 -20.53
N TYR A 21 2.42 8.13 -19.30
CA TYR A 21 3.45 7.42 -18.56
C TYR A 21 3.67 6.03 -19.16
N LYS A 22 4.92 5.74 -19.51
CA LYS A 22 5.34 4.42 -19.96
C LYS A 22 6.28 3.84 -18.91
N PRO A 23 5.96 2.66 -18.35
CA PRO A 23 6.83 2.05 -17.35
C PRO A 23 8.22 1.80 -17.96
N PRO A 24 9.29 1.98 -17.16
CA PRO A 24 10.65 1.76 -17.63
C PRO A 24 10.85 0.30 -18.04
N ALA A 25 11.76 0.05 -18.99
CA ALA A 25 12.12 -1.33 -19.33
C ALA A 25 12.74 -2.02 -18.11
N PRO A 26 12.37 -3.28 -17.81
CA PRO A 26 12.93 -4.01 -16.68
C PRO A 26 14.44 -4.22 -16.93
N LYS A 27 15.25 -3.63 -16.04
CA LYS A 27 16.71 -3.80 -16.05
C LYS A 27 17.13 -4.42 -14.73
N PRO A 28 17.94 -5.50 -14.75
CA PRO A 28 18.41 -6.12 -13.53
C PRO A 28 19.36 -5.17 -12.80
N LEU A 29 19.29 -5.21 -11.47
CA LEU A 29 20.12 -4.39 -10.60
C LEU A 29 21.62 -4.52 -10.91
N GLU A 30 22.10 -5.73 -11.19
CA GLU A 30 23.51 -5.98 -11.53
C GLU A 30 23.95 -5.24 -12.80
N GLU A 31 23.08 -5.14 -13.81
CA GLU A 31 23.38 -4.44 -15.06
C GLU A 31 23.39 -2.92 -14.81
N LEU A 32 22.47 -2.42 -13.98
CA LEU A 32 22.46 -1.02 -13.55
C LEU A 32 23.73 -0.64 -12.78
N ILE A 33 24.30 -1.55 -11.98
CA ILE A 33 25.55 -1.32 -11.26
C ILE A 33 26.75 -1.33 -12.21
N LYS A 34 26.79 -2.25 -13.18
CA LYS A 34 27.89 -2.38 -14.15
C LYS A 34 27.91 -1.25 -15.19
N GLN A 35 26.74 -0.73 -15.56
CA GLN A 35 26.65 0.39 -16.50
C GLN A 35 27.41 1.60 -15.93
N ASP A 36 28.25 2.25 -16.73
CA ASP A 36 28.94 3.49 -16.34
C ASP A 36 29.81 3.37 -15.07
N ALA A 37 30.36 2.19 -14.78
CA ALA A 37 31.22 1.94 -13.63
C ALA A 37 32.54 2.75 -13.65
N GLU A 38 32.87 3.34 -14.78
CA GLU A 38 34.06 4.20 -14.94
C GLU A 38 33.79 5.66 -14.53
N ASP A 39 32.51 6.05 -14.39
CA ASP A 39 32.10 7.42 -14.01
C ASP A 39 31.92 7.54 -12.48
N GLU A 40 32.78 8.32 -11.85
CA GLU A 40 32.77 8.54 -10.40
C GLU A 40 31.48 9.21 -9.91
N SER A 41 30.88 10.10 -10.69
CA SER A 41 29.66 10.83 -10.33
C SER A 41 28.46 9.90 -10.36
N LEU A 42 28.35 9.08 -11.40
CA LEU A 42 27.27 8.09 -11.51
C LEU A 42 27.40 6.98 -10.48
N ARG A 43 28.62 6.59 -10.10
CA ARG A 43 28.87 5.66 -8.99
C ARG A 43 28.40 6.22 -7.65
N LYS A 44 28.77 7.45 -7.31
CA LYS A 44 28.31 8.13 -6.09
C LYS A 44 26.78 8.29 -6.07
N TYR A 45 26.18 8.60 -7.22
CA TYR A 45 24.73 8.68 -7.35
C TYR A 45 24.03 7.32 -7.11
N LYS A 46 24.54 6.24 -7.71
CA LYS A 46 24.04 4.88 -7.49
C LYS A 46 24.22 4.43 -6.04
N GLU A 47 25.34 4.77 -5.42
CA GLU A 47 25.60 4.50 -4.00
C GLU A 47 24.64 5.26 -3.08
N ALA A 48 24.32 6.53 -3.39
CA ALA A 48 23.35 7.27 -2.62
C ALA A 48 21.93 6.69 -2.71
N LEU A 49 21.54 6.15 -3.87
CA LEU A 49 20.20 5.58 -4.09
C LEU A 49 20.07 4.14 -3.60
N LEU A 50 21.06 3.30 -3.91
CA LEU A 50 21.03 1.86 -3.66
C LEU A 50 21.69 1.48 -2.33
N GLY A 51 22.60 2.30 -1.82
CA GLY A 51 23.30 2.07 -0.56
C GLY A 51 23.83 0.64 -0.45
N GLY A 52 23.36 -0.08 0.58
CA GLY A 52 23.72 -1.48 0.85
C GLY A 52 23.35 -2.49 -0.24
N SER A 53 22.51 -2.13 -1.22
CA SER A 53 22.22 -2.98 -2.38
C SER A 53 23.37 -3.11 -3.38
N LEU A 54 24.39 -2.24 -3.29
CA LEU A 54 25.59 -2.36 -4.12
C LEU A 54 26.48 -3.55 -3.72
N SER A 55 26.32 -4.07 -2.50
CA SER A 55 27.23 -5.05 -1.90
C SER A 55 26.78 -6.52 -2.06
N GLY A 56 25.65 -6.76 -2.75
CA GLY A 56 25.15 -8.10 -3.03
C GLY A 56 23.63 -8.19 -2.96
N ASN A 57 23.07 -9.32 -3.41
CA ASN A 57 21.65 -9.62 -3.37
C ASN A 57 21.12 -9.47 -1.94
N VAL A 58 20.46 -8.34 -1.65
CA VAL A 58 19.78 -8.14 -0.37
C VAL A 58 18.62 -9.11 -0.34
N ILE A 59 18.70 -10.11 0.53
CA ILE A 59 17.65 -11.11 0.73
C ILE A 59 17.27 -11.05 2.21
N VAL A 60 16.03 -10.68 2.47
CA VAL A 60 15.46 -10.60 3.82
C VAL A 60 14.77 -11.93 4.17
N ASP A 61 14.11 -12.54 3.18
CA ASP A 61 13.50 -13.86 3.29
C ASP A 61 13.82 -14.69 2.05
N GLU A 62 14.65 -15.72 2.21
CA GLU A 62 15.01 -16.66 1.15
C GLU A 62 13.82 -17.52 0.70
N LYS A 63 12.85 -17.75 1.59
CA LYS A 63 11.67 -18.59 1.29
C LYS A 63 10.65 -17.87 0.44
N ASN A 64 10.63 -16.53 0.51
CA ASN A 64 9.69 -15.74 -0.27
C ASN A 64 10.29 -15.39 -1.64
N PRO A 65 9.73 -15.89 -2.76
CA PRO A 65 10.25 -15.60 -4.08
C PRO A 65 10.01 -14.13 -4.51
N ASN A 66 9.12 -13.43 -3.82
CA ASN A 66 8.70 -12.08 -4.17
C ASN A 66 9.79 -11.04 -3.88
N LYS A 67 9.80 -9.98 -4.69
CA LYS A 67 10.68 -8.81 -4.50
C LYS A 67 10.19 -7.93 -3.34
N VAL A 68 8.88 -7.79 -3.18
CA VAL A 68 8.25 -7.05 -2.07
C VAL A 68 7.67 -8.03 -1.06
N ILE A 69 7.96 -7.81 0.21
CA ILE A 69 7.42 -8.59 1.33
C ILE A 69 6.74 -7.63 2.28
N VAL A 70 5.41 -7.67 2.33
CA VAL A 70 4.65 -6.83 3.24
C VAL A 70 4.55 -7.52 4.60
N GLN A 71 4.99 -6.83 5.66
CA GLN A 71 5.06 -7.40 7.01
C GLN A 71 3.82 -7.06 7.82
N LYS A 72 3.43 -5.79 7.85
CA LYS A 72 2.29 -5.33 8.65
C LYS A 72 1.66 -4.08 8.07
N LEU A 73 0.36 -3.93 8.31
CA LEU A 73 -0.39 -2.71 8.07
C LEU A 73 -0.76 -2.10 9.40
N SER A 74 -0.67 -0.79 9.48
CA SER A 74 -1.02 0.00 10.64
C SER A 74 -2.06 1.04 10.27
N LEU A 75 -2.99 1.27 11.19
CA LEU A 75 -4.00 2.30 11.09
C LEU A 75 -3.76 3.33 12.19
N LEU A 76 -3.34 4.53 11.78
CA LEU A 76 -3.09 5.67 12.65
C LEU A 76 -4.34 6.54 12.66
N ALA A 77 -5.12 6.47 13.73
CA ALA A 77 -6.32 7.29 13.85
C ALA A 77 -6.15 8.36 14.93
N GLU A 78 -6.72 9.53 14.68
CA GLU A 78 -6.62 10.67 15.58
C GLU A 78 -7.22 10.33 16.96
N GLY A 79 -6.42 10.52 18.01
CA GLY A 79 -6.85 10.26 19.39
C GLY A 79 -6.83 8.80 19.82
N ARG A 80 -6.16 7.90 19.07
CA ARG A 80 -5.88 6.52 19.48
C ARG A 80 -4.42 6.13 19.24
N ASP A 81 -4.01 5.08 19.95
CA ASP A 81 -2.74 4.40 19.69
C ASP A 81 -2.76 3.70 18.32
N GLU A 82 -1.57 3.56 17.75
CA GLU A 82 -1.33 2.83 16.50
C GLU A 82 -1.81 1.38 16.65
N ILE A 83 -2.72 0.93 15.76
CA ILE A 83 -3.19 -0.46 15.73
C ILE A 83 -2.63 -1.13 14.49
N PHE A 84 -2.12 -2.36 14.64
CA PHE A 84 -1.44 -3.09 13.57
C PHE A 84 -2.11 -4.42 13.26
N ILE A 85 -2.23 -4.72 11.97
CA ILE A 85 -2.47 -6.07 11.43
C ILE A 85 -1.13 -6.63 10.99
N ASP A 86 -0.79 -7.79 11.52
CA ASP A 86 0.34 -8.57 11.05
C ASP A 86 -0.06 -9.34 9.79
N LEU A 87 0.57 -8.97 8.66
CA LEU A 87 0.29 -9.55 7.34
C LEU A 87 1.14 -10.80 7.06
N THR A 88 2.00 -11.19 8.00
CA THR A 88 2.74 -12.47 7.94
C THR A 88 1.90 -13.66 8.41
N LYS A 89 0.78 -13.39 9.07
CA LYS A 89 -0.20 -14.39 9.52
C LYS A 89 -0.95 -15.02 8.33
N PRO A 90 -1.53 -16.21 8.49
CA PRO A 90 -2.39 -16.80 7.46
C PRO A 90 -3.61 -15.90 7.18
N GLU A 91 -4.06 -15.89 5.93
CA GLU A 91 -5.16 -15.04 5.44
C GLU A 91 -6.45 -15.20 6.26
N GLU A 92 -6.72 -16.40 6.78
CA GLU A 92 -7.88 -16.70 7.63
C GLU A 92 -7.86 -15.97 8.98
N GLU A 93 -6.67 -15.66 9.50
CA GLU A 93 -6.53 -14.85 10.72
C GLU A 93 -6.65 -13.37 10.39
N ILE A 94 -6.00 -12.91 9.31
CA ILE A 94 -6.07 -11.51 8.86
C ILE A 94 -7.53 -11.10 8.58
N LYS A 95 -8.33 -11.99 7.97
CA LYS A 95 -9.76 -11.75 7.74
C LYS A 95 -10.58 -11.55 9.01
N LYS A 96 -10.15 -12.10 10.14
CA LYS A 96 -10.84 -11.94 11.43
C LYS A 96 -10.47 -10.64 12.12
N GLU A 97 -9.34 -10.03 11.75
CA GLU A 97 -8.94 -8.73 12.26
C GLU A 97 -9.96 -7.67 11.79
N CYS A 98 -10.46 -6.90 12.76
CA CYS A 98 -11.42 -5.84 12.52
C CYS A 98 -10.99 -4.59 13.28
N PHE A 99 -10.67 -3.51 12.55
CA PHE A 99 -10.42 -2.22 13.17
C PHE A 99 -11.73 -1.52 13.48
N THR A 100 -11.78 -0.79 14.58
CA THR A 100 -12.89 0.12 14.86
C THR A 100 -12.40 1.55 14.64
N LEU A 101 -13.09 2.31 13.78
CA LEU A 101 -12.88 3.74 13.59
C LEU A 101 -14.07 4.53 14.09
N LYS A 102 -13.79 5.65 14.75
CA LYS A 102 -14.80 6.64 15.08
C LYS A 102 -15.20 7.40 13.81
N GLU A 103 -16.48 7.58 13.58
CA GLU A 103 -16.97 8.35 12.44
C GLU A 103 -16.40 9.78 12.46
N GLY A 104 -16.04 10.29 11.28
CA GLY A 104 -15.48 11.63 11.13
C GLY A 104 -14.10 11.84 11.77
N CYS A 105 -13.43 10.79 12.27
CA CYS A 105 -12.04 10.92 12.71
C CYS A 105 -11.09 10.89 11.51
N LYS A 106 -9.96 11.58 11.65
CA LYS A 106 -8.87 11.52 10.68
C LYS A 106 -8.06 10.26 10.89
N TYR A 107 -7.75 9.55 9.81
CA TYR A 107 -6.90 8.38 9.86
C TYR A 107 -5.90 8.34 8.71
N GLN A 108 -4.83 7.59 8.91
CA GLN A 108 -3.80 7.29 7.92
C GLN A 108 -3.50 5.80 7.96
N ILE A 109 -3.21 5.23 6.80
CA ILE A 109 -2.75 3.85 6.70
C ILE A 109 -1.23 3.90 6.55
N LYS A 110 -0.52 3.17 7.40
CA LYS A 110 0.93 2.99 7.30
C LYS A 110 1.26 1.54 7.03
N ILE A 111 1.90 1.27 5.91
CA ILE A 111 2.28 -0.07 5.50
C ILE A 111 3.77 -0.25 5.69
N TYR A 112 4.17 -1.39 6.24
CA TYR A 112 5.55 -1.76 6.49
C TYR A 112 5.93 -2.95 5.61
N PHE A 113 7.01 -2.81 4.86
CA PHE A 113 7.42 -3.79 3.86
C PHE A 113 8.94 -3.81 3.68
N PHE A 114 9.44 -4.96 3.22
CA PHE A 114 10.81 -5.12 2.74
C PHE A 114 10.82 -5.18 1.23
N VAL A 115 11.94 -4.73 0.65
CA VAL A 115 12.24 -4.93 -0.77
C VAL A 115 13.54 -5.70 -0.83
N GLN A 116 13.55 -6.79 -1.60
CA GLN A 116 14.68 -7.70 -1.74
C GLN A 116 14.93 -8.04 -3.21
N ARG A 117 16.14 -8.52 -3.49
CA ARG A 117 16.64 -8.98 -4.81
C ARG A 117 16.78 -7.89 -5.86
N GLU A 118 15.69 -7.20 -6.20
CA GLU A 118 15.62 -6.29 -7.34
C GLU A 118 14.92 -4.97 -6.98
N ILE A 119 15.13 -3.95 -7.81
CA ILE A 119 14.40 -2.69 -7.71
C ILE A 119 12.95 -2.92 -8.13
N VAL A 120 12.03 -2.36 -7.36
CA VAL A 120 10.61 -2.37 -7.67
C VAL A 120 10.22 -0.97 -8.11
N SER A 121 9.76 -0.85 -9.35
CA SER A 121 9.40 0.44 -9.95
C SER A 121 7.91 0.67 -9.86
N GLY A 122 7.50 1.88 -9.44
CA GLY A 122 6.09 2.25 -9.38
C GLY A 122 5.26 1.34 -8.47
N LEU A 123 5.76 1.06 -7.26
CA LEU A 123 4.99 0.33 -6.26
C LEU A 123 3.72 1.14 -5.92
N ARG A 124 2.58 0.45 -5.91
CA ARG A 124 1.27 1.01 -5.66
C ARG A 124 0.54 0.16 -4.64
N TYR A 125 -0.06 0.86 -3.68
CA TYR A 125 -1.04 0.28 -2.79
C TYR A 125 -2.43 0.54 -3.37
N GLU A 126 -3.23 -0.50 -3.50
CA GLU A 126 -4.62 -0.35 -3.94
C GLU A 126 -5.55 -1.00 -2.93
N HIS A 127 -6.69 -0.38 -2.66
CA HIS A 127 -7.75 -1.05 -1.94
C HIS A 127 -9.12 -0.82 -2.56
N LYS A 128 -10.04 -1.72 -2.25
CA LYS A 128 -11.45 -1.62 -2.58
C LYS A 128 -12.25 -1.84 -1.30
N VAL A 129 -13.15 -0.90 -1.02
CA VAL A 129 -14.02 -0.94 0.15
C VAL A 129 -15.38 -1.46 -0.27
N TYR A 130 -15.85 -2.48 0.45
CA TYR A 130 -17.14 -3.11 0.22
C TYR A 130 -18.01 -2.96 1.45
N ARG A 131 -19.29 -2.67 1.22
CA ARG A 131 -20.31 -2.63 2.26
C ARG A 131 -21.49 -3.49 1.84
N LYS A 132 -21.85 -4.48 2.67
CA LYS A 132 -22.91 -5.46 2.37
C LYS A 132 -22.76 -6.11 0.98
N GLY A 133 -21.51 -6.34 0.54
CA GLY A 133 -21.19 -6.95 -0.75
C GLY A 133 -21.12 -5.99 -1.94
N ILE A 134 -21.52 -4.73 -1.78
CA ILE A 134 -21.45 -3.69 -2.81
C ILE A 134 -20.13 -2.92 -2.66
N GLN A 135 -19.40 -2.69 -3.75
CA GLN A 135 -18.23 -1.82 -3.72
C GLN A 135 -18.71 -0.37 -3.54
N VAL A 136 -18.25 0.28 -2.48
CA VAL A 136 -18.64 1.66 -2.14
C VAL A 136 -17.53 2.66 -2.34
N ASP A 137 -16.28 2.19 -2.38
CA ASP A 137 -15.11 3.05 -2.57
C ASP A 137 -13.91 2.24 -3.10
N LYS A 138 -12.95 2.94 -3.69
CA LYS A 138 -11.69 2.39 -4.22
C LYS A 138 -10.64 3.49 -4.21
N MET A 139 -9.45 3.14 -3.71
CA MET A 139 -8.29 4.03 -3.69
C MET A 139 -7.09 3.36 -4.37
N LYS A 140 -6.32 4.14 -5.13
CA LYS A 140 -4.99 3.76 -5.62
C LYS A 140 -3.97 4.78 -5.14
N GLN A 141 -2.99 4.35 -4.36
CA GLN A 141 -1.94 5.23 -3.84
C GLN A 141 -0.58 4.83 -4.41
N MET A 142 0.01 5.72 -5.22
CA MET A 142 1.39 5.55 -5.68
C MET A 142 2.36 5.76 -4.53
N MET A 143 3.19 4.75 -4.30
CA MET A 143 4.23 4.74 -3.25
C MET A 143 5.59 5.12 -3.83
N GLY A 144 5.82 4.86 -5.12
CA GLY A 144 7.06 5.17 -5.84
C GLY A 144 7.96 3.95 -6.05
N SER A 145 9.22 4.19 -6.41
CA SER A 145 10.19 3.12 -6.69
C SER A 145 11.08 2.86 -5.48
N TYR A 146 11.28 1.59 -5.15
CA TYR A 146 12.03 1.16 -3.98
C TYR A 146 13.14 0.20 -4.40
N GLY A 147 14.37 0.49 -3.95
CA GLY A 147 15.49 -0.43 -4.09
C GLY A 147 15.51 -1.48 -2.97
N PRO A 148 16.25 -2.58 -3.15
CA PRO A 148 16.39 -3.58 -2.12
C PRO A 148 17.05 -3.02 -0.86
N LYS A 149 16.49 -3.30 0.33
CA LYS A 149 17.06 -2.87 1.61
C LYS A 149 16.75 -3.90 2.69
N ALA A 150 17.76 -4.18 3.52
CA ALA A 150 17.61 -5.07 4.67
C ALA A 150 16.79 -4.42 5.79
N ASP A 151 16.73 -3.09 5.82
CA ASP A 151 15.92 -2.32 6.76
C ASP A 151 14.45 -2.29 6.35
N LEU A 152 13.57 -2.32 7.35
CA LEU A 152 12.12 -2.27 7.16
C LEU A 152 11.72 -0.89 6.64
N GLN A 153 11.13 -0.85 5.45
CA GLN A 153 10.61 0.38 4.86
C GLN A 153 9.15 0.58 5.26
N SER A 154 8.71 1.83 5.30
CA SER A 154 7.32 2.14 5.58
C SER A 154 6.82 3.26 4.70
N PHE A 155 5.57 3.17 4.29
CA PHE A 155 4.86 4.20 3.55
C PHE A 155 3.58 4.56 4.29
N THR A 156 3.30 5.86 4.40
CA THR A 156 2.07 6.36 5.04
C THR A 156 1.23 7.05 3.98
N THR A 157 -0.05 6.68 3.89
CA THR A 157 -1.00 7.29 2.97
C THR A 157 -1.28 8.74 3.35
N GLN A 158 -1.93 9.46 2.44
CA GLN A 158 -2.52 10.74 2.78
C GLN A 158 -3.55 10.56 3.91
N GLN A 159 -3.79 11.64 4.64
CA GLN A 159 -4.76 11.64 5.72
C GLN A 159 -6.17 11.67 5.13
N GLU A 160 -6.99 10.72 5.56
CA GLU A 160 -8.38 10.55 5.14
C GLU A 160 -9.32 10.79 6.33
N ASP A 161 -10.56 11.14 6.02
CA ASP A 161 -11.62 11.32 7.02
C ASP A 161 -12.55 10.10 7.01
N ALA A 162 -12.73 9.45 8.16
CA ALA A 162 -13.63 8.31 8.28
C ALA A 162 -15.08 8.74 7.94
N PRO A 163 -15.84 7.92 7.20
CA PRO A 163 -17.17 8.31 6.76
C PRO A 163 -18.07 8.57 7.98
N SER A 164 -18.97 9.55 7.87
CA SER A 164 -19.80 9.99 8.99
C SER A 164 -21.29 9.97 8.67
N GLY A 165 -22.10 9.86 9.73
CA GLY A 165 -23.55 9.85 9.65
C GLY A 165 -24.15 8.47 9.88
N LEU A 166 -25.39 8.45 10.35
CA LEU A 166 -26.09 7.22 10.75
C LEU A 166 -26.11 6.16 9.64
N LEU A 167 -26.26 6.61 8.40
CA LEU A 167 -26.28 5.74 7.22
C LEU A 167 -24.90 5.20 6.85
N MET A 168 -23.79 5.82 7.25
CA MET A 168 -22.42 5.38 6.93
C MET A 168 -21.76 4.58 8.06
N ARG A 169 -22.42 4.43 9.21
CA ARG A 169 -21.93 3.52 10.26
C ARG A 169 -22.13 2.05 9.87
N GLY A 170 -21.28 1.19 10.40
CA GLY A 170 -21.35 -0.26 10.23
C GLY A 170 -20.04 -0.87 9.72
N ASP A 171 -20.15 -2.13 9.29
CA ASP A 171 -19.01 -2.93 8.88
C ASP A 171 -18.69 -2.76 7.39
N TYR A 172 -17.42 -2.51 7.15
CA TYR A 172 -16.79 -2.40 5.85
C TYR A 172 -15.79 -3.53 5.70
N LYS A 173 -15.74 -4.07 4.50
CA LYS A 173 -14.80 -5.10 4.11
C LYS A 173 -13.84 -4.51 3.10
N ILE A 174 -12.56 -4.49 3.43
CA ILE A 174 -11.54 -3.85 2.61
C ILE A 174 -10.67 -4.95 2.01
N LYS A 175 -10.59 -4.96 0.68
CA LYS A 175 -9.64 -5.80 -0.05
C LYS A 175 -8.47 -4.94 -0.48
N SER A 176 -7.31 -5.23 0.05
CA SER A 176 -6.08 -4.50 -0.22
C SER A 176 -5.10 -5.35 -1.02
N ARG A 177 -4.31 -4.70 -1.88
CA ARG A 177 -3.27 -5.36 -2.64
C ARG A 177 -2.08 -4.45 -2.90
N PHE A 178 -0.93 -5.07 -3.13
CA PHE A 178 0.29 -4.41 -3.58
C PHE A 178 0.60 -4.82 -5.02
N VAL A 179 0.71 -3.82 -5.89
CA VAL A 179 1.03 -3.99 -7.30
C VAL A 179 2.14 -3.05 -7.72
N ASP A 180 2.86 -3.34 -8.80
CA ASP A 180 3.85 -2.43 -9.39
C ASP A 180 3.52 -2.04 -10.84
N ASP A 181 4.42 -1.27 -11.47
CA ASP A 181 4.33 -0.87 -12.87
C ASP A 181 4.45 -2.05 -13.85
N ASP A 182 5.12 -3.13 -13.44
CA ASP A 182 5.28 -4.37 -14.21
C ASP A 182 4.05 -5.29 -14.08
N GLN A 183 2.98 -4.83 -13.43
CA GLN A 183 1.76 -5.59 -13.13
C GLN A 183 1.97 -6.82 -12.24
N ASN A 184 3.08 -6.89 -11.49
CA ASN A 184 3.28 -7.93 -10.50
C ASN A 184 2.37 -7.68 -9.29
N GLU A 185 1.57 -8.67 -8.91
CA GLU A 185 0.83 -8.65 -7.66
C GLU A 185 1.65 -9.38 -6.58
N TYR A 186 2.04 -8.66 -5.53
CA TYR A 186 2.92 -9.19 -4.48
C TYR A 186 2.16 -9.85 -3.35
N VAL A 187 1.06 -9.22 -2.92
CA VAL A 187 0.20 -9.71 -1.86
C VAL A 187 -1.17 -9.09 -2.01
N THR A 188 -2.20 -9.89 -1.70
CA THR A 188 -3.60 -9.47 -1.62
C THR A 188 -4.15 -9.99 -0.31
N TRP A 189 -4.82 -9.14 0.47
CA TRP A 189 -5.45 -9.54 1.73
C TRP A 189 -6.78 -8.83 1.93
N GLU A 190 -7.61 -9.42 2.79
CA GLU A 190 -8.92 -8.89 3.15
C GLU A 190 -8.96 -8.64 4.65
N TRP A 191 -9.45 -7.47 5.06
CA TRP A 191 -9.56 -7.05 6.45
C TRP A 191 -10.87 -6.28 6.66
N HIS A 192 -11.30 -6.16 7.92
CA HIS A 192 -12.56 -5.52 8.26
C HIS A 192 -12.34 -4.19 8.99
N LEU A 193 -13.26 -3.26 8.74
CA LEU A 193 -13.29 -1.95 9.36
C LEU A 193 -14.72 -1.65 9.82
N ALA A 194 -14.91 -1.45 11.11
CA ALA A 194 -16.19 -1.06 11.70
C ALA A 194 -16.18 0.45 12.01
N VAL A 195 -17.04 1.21 11.32
CA VAL A 195 -17.23 2.63 11.60
C VAL A 195 -18.35 2.81 12.63
N LYS A 196 -18.02 3.40 13.77
CA LYS A 196 -18.93 3.58 14.91
C LYS A 196 -19.02 5.05 15.31
N LYS A 197 -20.11 5.40 16.02
CA LYS A 197 -20.29 6.75 16.58
C LYS A 197 -19.19 7.11 17.60
N ASP A 198 -18.81 6.10 18.38
CA ASP A 198 -17.82 6.18 19.45
C ASP A 198 -16.86 4.99 19.32
N TRP A 199 -15.71 5.10 19.96
CA TRP A 199 -14.59 4.16 19.90
C TRP A 199 -14.86 2.77 20.48
#